data_AF-A0A7X3X3V4-F1
#
_entry.id   AF-A0A7X3X3V4-F1
#
_cell.length_a   1.000
_cell.length_b   1.000
_cell.length_c   1.000
_cell.angle_alpha   90.00
_cell.angle_beta   90.00
_cell.angle_gamma   90.00
#
_symmetry.space_group_name_H-M   'P 1'
#
loop_
_entity.id
_entity.type
_entity.pdbx_description
1 polymer ?
#
loop_
_entity_poly.entity_id
_entity_poly.type
_entity_poly.pdbx_seq_one_letter_code
_entity_poly.pdbx_strand_id
1 'polypeptide(L)'
;MRALQYGQLKRSVQAGCIAARMPWGFCPRADRVVMRGAVRWATVGAVVGLVATAAGTHAGSAQEPPPPTDTVTFTFTGEIVDGVIDVPVIAAVVKVPGLRRFAFTDVNGRFFFTDFPEGTWEIIVEHLGYNTVEGAVTVAEGNGLFLRMTPDPVALEGFEVLTRSDRLLAERRQRFPFRVTRISPTMLANAISADPTAIFRRNSMSYISACPTRPTRATDWMTPDCVMKSGGAARISIYLDEFPMAGGMTHLSAIPKELIHSMDWIPEKAELRVYTRAFIQRLDEGAYSLEPLIWQ
;
A
#
# COMPACT_ATOMS: atom_id res chain seq x y z
N MET A 1 -21.80 12.44 39.34
CA MET A 1 -20.91 12.13 40.47
C MET A 1 -21.36 10.86 41.16
N ARG A 2 -20.63 9.75 41.00
CA ARG A 2 -20.19 8.83 42.06
C ARG A 2 -19.67 7.55 41.41
N ALA A 3 -18.35 7.44 41.46
CA ALA A 3 -17.60 6.24 41.23
C ALA A 3 -17.96 5.18 42.30
N LEU A 4 -17.99 3.92 41.90
CA LEU A 4 -17.68 2.82 42.79
C LEU A 4 -16.64 1.94 42.12
N GLN A 5 -15.52 1.89 42.82
CA GLN A 5 -14.28 1.20 42.53
C GLN A 5 -14.25 -0.06 43.40
N TYR A 6 -13.32 -0.96 43.06
CA TYR A 6 -12.79 -2.09 43.84
C TYR A 6 -13.43 -3.48 43.70
N GLY A 7 -12.56 -4.46 43.40
CA GLY A 7 -12.81 -5.87 43.67
C GLY A 7 -12.00 -6.88 42.87
N GLN A 8 -10.67 -6.80 42.93
CA GLN A 8 -9.76 -7.86 42.44
C GLN A 8 -10.06 -9.22 43.11
N LEU A 9 -10.14 -10.31 42.33
CA LEU A 9 -9.87 -11.66 42.82
C LEU A 9 -9.46 -12.60 41.67
N LYS A 10 -8.15 -12.91 41.65
CA LYS A 10 -7.53 -14.00 40.89
C LYS A 10 -8.15 -15.34 41.30
N ARG A 11 -8.61 -16.13 40.32
CA ARG A 11 -8.58 -17.60 40.41
C ARG A 11 -8.31 -18.22 39.04
N SER A 12 -7.14 -18.85 38.97
CA SER A 12 -6.71 -19.84 38.01
C SER A 12 -7.41 -21.18 38.27
N VAL A 13 -8.10 -21.75 37.29
CA VAL A 13 -8.36 -23.20 37.15
C VAL A 13 -8.59 -23.46 35.65
N GLN A 14 -7.61 -23.98 34.91
CA GLN A 14 -7.37 -25.41 34.65
C GLN A 14 -8.21 -25.92 33.45
N ALA A 15 -7.57 -25.93 32.28
CA ALA A 15 -8.08 -26.56 31.07
C ALA A 15 -7.94 -28.10 31.20
N GLY A 16 -9.07 -28.79 31.31
CA GLY A 16 -9.15 -30.24 31.19
C GLY A 16 -9.45 -30.63 29.75
N CYS A 17 -8.44 -31.09 29.01
CA CYS A 17 -8.66 -31.86 27.79
C CYS A 17 -8.84 -33.33 28.17
N ILE A 18 -10.06 -33.83 27.93
CA ILE A 18 -10.45 -35.23 28.05
C ILE A 18 -9.73 -36.02 26.95
N ALA A 19 -8.98 -37.03 27.36
CA ALA A 19 -8.35 -38.00 26.48
C ALA A 19 -9.36 -39.07 26.05
N ALA A 20 -9.47 -39.32 24.75
CA ALA A 20 -10.02 -40.56 24.21
C ALA A 20 -9.03 -41.18 23.21
N ARG A 21 -8.91 -42.50 23.35
CA ARG A 21 -7.90 -43.44 22.84
C ARG A 21 -7.79 -43.54 21.31
N MET A 22 -6.60 -44.03 20.90
CA MET A 22 -6.23 -44.81 19.70
C MET A 22 -5.44 -44.11 18.57
N PRO A 23 -4.56 -44.88 17.86
CA PRO A 23 -3.15 -44.55 17.70
C PRO A 23 -2.80 -44.02 16.30
N TRP A 24 -1.50 -43.79 16.06
CA TRP A 24 -0.84 -43.23 14.86
C TRP A 24 -0.71 -41.70 14.89
N GLY A 25 0.25 -41.25 15.69
CA GLY A 25 0.68 -39.86 15.77
C GLY A 25 1.61 -39.50 14.61
N PHE A 26 1.11 -38.63 13.73
CA PHE A 26 1.92 -37.68 12.98
C PHE A 26 1.33 -36.30 13.23
N CYS A 27 1.95 -35.53 14.14
CA CYS A 27 1.65 -34.13 14.37
C CYS A 27 2.96 -33.35 14.11
N PRO A 28 3.05 -32.54 13.04
CA PRO A 28 4.27 -31.81 12.73
C PRO A 28 4.52 -30.73 13.79
N ARG A 29 5.73 -30.77 14.36
CA ARG A 29 6.21 -29.89 15.42
C ARG A 29 6.65 -28.56 14.81
N ALA A 30 6.20 -27.46 15.38
CA ALA A 30 6.66 -26.13 15.05
C ALA A 30 8.14 -25.98 15.44
N ASP A 31 9.00 -25.79 14.43
CA ASP A 31 10.41 -25.49 14.60
C ASP A 31 10.57 -24.04 15.11
N ARG A 32 10.96 -23.94 16.39
CA ARG A 32 11.56 -22.71 16.94
C ARG A 32 13.04 -22.73 16.62
N VAL A 33 13.45 -21.89 15.69
CA VAL A 33 14.86 -21.54 15.46
C VAL A 33 15.34 -20.75 16.67
N VAL A 34 16.14 -21.40 17.53
CA VAL A 34 16.90 -20.78 18.61
C VAL A 34 18.25 -20.37 18.05
N MET A 35 18.44 -19.09 17.76
CA MET A 35 19.79 -18.54 17.54
C MET A 35 20.50 -18.39 18.88
N ARG A 36 21.59 -19.14 19.05
CA ARG A 36 22.57 -18.98 20.12
C ARG A 36 23.56 -17.88 19.72
N GLY A 37 23.48 -16.72 20.36
CA GLY A 37 24.52 -15.69 20.33
C GLY A 37 25.04 -15.47 21.74
N ALA A 38 26.20 -16.03 22.05
CA ALA A 38 26.87 -15.91 23.34
C ALA A 38 27.47 -14.51 23.50
N VAL A 39 27.04 -13.75 24.51
CA VAL A 39 27.73 -12.54 24.97
C VAL A 39 28.17 -12.79 26.41
N ARG A 40 29.50 -12.83 26.60
CA ARG A 40 30.17 -13.08 27.88
C ARG A 40 30.09 -11.81 28.73
N TRP A 41 29.42 -11.89 29.88
CA TRP A 41 29.49 -10.88 30.93
C TRP A 41 30.57 -11.32 31.92
N ALA A 42 31.73 -10.67 31.88
CA ALA A 42 32.79 -10.90 32.85
C ALA A 42 32.57 -10.00 34.08
N THR A 43 32.60 -10.63 35.24
CA THR A 43 32.41 -10.08 36.58
C THR A 43 33.52 -9.12 37.00
N VAL A 44 33.14 -8.00 37.62
CA VAL A 44 34.05 -7.06 38.30
C VAL A 44 34.40 -7.63 39.69
N GLY A 45 35.67 -7.91 39.91
CA GLY A 45 36.25 -8.24 41.21
C GLY A 45 37.14 -7.09 41.68
N ALA A 46 36.84 -6.56 42.88
CA ALA A 46 37.60 -5.52 43.54
C ALA A 46 38.89 -6.08 44.19
N VAL A 47 40.02 -5.40 44.00
CA VAL A 47 41.19 -5.50 44.89
C VAL A 47 41.78 -4.11 45.11
N VAL A 48 41.88 -3.76 46.39
CA VAL A 48 42.53 -2.58 46.95
C VAL A 48 44.04 -2.79 46.96
N GLY A 49 44.81 -1.77 46.55
CA GLY A 49 46.26 -1.74 46.65
C GLY A 49 46.80 -0.31 46.65
N LEU A 50 47.18 0.16 47.84
CA LEU A 50 47.87 1.41 48.15
C LEU A 50 49.30 1.42 47.54
N VAL A 51 49.84 2.58 47.12
CA VAL A 51 51.24 3.05 47.37
C VAL A 51 51.58 4.36 46.61
N ALA A 52 52.03 5.34 47.41
CA ALA A 52 53.00 6.44 47.27
C ALA A 52 53.23 7.25 45.95
N THR A 53 53.07 8.56 46.16
CA THR A 53 53.64 9.77 45.52
C THR A 53 54.90 9.69 44.64
N ALA A 54 54.87 10.42 43.52
CA ALA A 54 55.95 11.31 43.09
C ALA A 54 55.39 12.44 42.20
N ALA A 55 55.66 13.68 42.58
CA ALA A 55 55.37 14.88 41.80
C ALA A 55 56.31 14.95 40.58
N GLY A 56 55.76 15.27 39.41
CA GLY A 56 56.49 15.55 38.19
C GLY A 56 55.66 16.47 37.31
N THR A 57 55.79 17.78 37.51
CA THR A 57 55.28 18.80 36.59
C THR A 57 56.09 18.73 35.30
N HIS A 58 55.51 18.18 34.24
CA HIS A 58 56.01 18.40 32.89
C HIS A 58 55.24 19.57 32.28
N ALA A 59 55.90 20.73 32.30
CA ALA A 59 55.57 21.84 31.42
C ALA A 59 55.86 21.38 29.98
N GLY A 60 54.85 20.81 29.33
CA GLY A 60 54.84 20.59 27.89
C GLY A 60 54.54 21.91 27.20
N SER A 61 55.53 22.40 26.46
CA SER A 61 55.54 23.66 25.72
C SER A 61 54.24 23.89 24.95
N ALA A 62 53.61 25.05 25.16
CA ALA A 62 52.63 25.59 24.22
C ALA A 62 53.37 25.79 22.89
N GLN A 63 53.08 24.92 21.91
CA GLN A 63 53.49 25.15 20.54
C GLN A 63 52.55 26.22 19.98
N GLU A 64 53.12 27.35 19.57
CA GLU A 64 52.38 28.40 18.90
C GLU A 64 51.73 27.81 17.64
N PRO A 65 50.41 28.03 17.43
CA PRO A 65 49.77 27.61 16.19
C PRO A 65 50.57 28.19 15.02
N PRO A 66 50.85 27.40 13.96
CA PRO A 66 51.49 27.96 12.78
C PRO A 66 50.68 29.18 12.29
N PRO A 67 51.36 30.22 11.76
CA PRO A 67 50.70 31.42 11.27
C PRO A 67 49.60 31.04 10.27
N PRO A 68 48.49 31.80 10.18
CA PRO A 68 47.41 31.49 9.24
C PRO A 68 47.99 31.43 7.84
N THR A 69 48.04 30.23 7.27
CA THR A 69 48.35 30.04 5.85
C THR A 69 47.31 30.85 5.08
N ASP A 70 47.77 31.85 4.31
CA ASP A 70 46.92 32.58 3.38
C ASP A 70 46.14 31.57 2.56
N THR A 71 44.84 31.45 2.86
CA THR A 71 44.00 30.44 2.25
C THR A 71 43.67 30.98 0.87
N VAL A 72 44.26 30.38 -0.16
CA VAL A 72 43.95 30.72 -1.55
C VAL A 72 42.46 30.47 -1.75
N THR A 73 41.74 31.51 -2.16
CA THR A 73 40.30 31.45 -2.43
C THR A 73 40.03 31.76 -3.90
N PHE A 74 39.02 31.10 -4.47
CA PHE A 74 38.63 31.24 -5.88
C PHE A 74 37.12 31.07 -6.05
N THR A 75 36.61 31.25 -7.26
CA THR A 75 35.20 30.93 -7.56
C THR A 75 35.07 29.45 -7.90
N PHE A 76 34.42 28.68 -7.04
CA PHE A 76 34.13 27.28 -7.28
C PHE A 76 32.81 27.16 -8.05
N THR A 77 32.82 26.49 -9.21
CA THR A 77 31.64 26.29 -10.06
C THR A 77 31.37 24.81 -10.28
N GLY A 78 30.11 24.46 -10.54
CA GLY A 78 29.78 23.09 -10.94
C GLY A 78 28.45 22.97 -11.66
N GLU A 79 28.15 21.76 -12.09
CA GLU A 79 26.95 21.37 -12.82
C GLU A 79 26.39 20.06 -12.27
N ILE A 80 25.07 20.02 -12.09
CA ILE A 80 24.33 18.86 -11.59
C ILE A 80 23.30 18.43 -12.62
N VAL A 81 23.34 17.16 -13.00
CA VAL A 81 22.42 16.57 -13.98
C VAL A 81 21.76 15.30 -13.45
N ASP A 82 20.60 14.97 -14.02
CA ASP A 82 19.89 13.72 -13.81
C ASP A 82 20.71 12.57 -14.40
N GLY A 83 20.99 11.54 -13.60
CA GLY A 83 21.82 10.40 -14.01
C GLY A 83 21.13 9.39 -14.94
N VAL A 84 19.82 9.55 -15.21
CA VAL A 84 19.02 8.64 -16.06
C VAL A 84 18.72 9.28 -17.41
N ILE A 85 18.23 10.52 -17.42
CA ILE A 85 17.80 11.21 -18.65
C ILE A 85 18.76 12.32 -19.09
N ASP A 86 19.85 12.56 -18.34
CA ASP A 86 20.89 13.55 -18.66
C ASP A 86 20.36 14.99 -18.84
N VAL A 87 19.33 15.34 -18.06
CA VAL A 87 18.73 16.68 -18.02
C VAL A 87 19.27 17.44 -16.80
N PRO A 88 19.54 18.76 -16.89
CA PRO A 88 19.99 19.54 -15.73
C PRO A 88 19.01 19.49 -14.56
N VAL A 89 19.51 19.32 -13.34
CA VAL A 89 18.69 19.35 -12.12
C VAL A 89 18.62 20.79 -11.63
N ILE A 90 17.45 21.41 -11.79
CA ILE A 90 17.19 22.79 -11.39
C ILE A 90 16.87 22.85 -9.89
N ALA A 91 17.28 23.91 -9.20
CA ALA A 91 16.96 24.15 -7.78
C ALA A 91 17.44 23.05 -6.80
N ALA A 92 18.47 22.28 -7.17
CA ALA A 92 19.17 21.39 -6.24
C ALA A 92 19.97 22.23 -5.24
N VAL A 93 19.98 21.81 -3.98
CA VAL A 93 20.70 22.48 -2.90
C VAL A 93 22.07 21.84 -2.77
N VAL A 94 23.13 22.60 -3.03
CA VAL A 94 24.52 22.19 -2.80
C VAL A 94 24.97 22.80 -1.48
N LYS A 95 25.31 21.97 -0.50
CA LYS A 95 25.74 22.39 0.84
C LYS A 95 27.20 22.01 1.06
N VAL A 96 27.94 22.89 1.73
CA VAL A 96 29.30 22.64 2.21
C VAL A 96 29.30 22.86 3.72
N PRO A 97 28.99 21.81 4.53
CA PRO A 97 28.77 21.94 5.96
C PRO A 97 29.95 22.56 6.72
N GLY A 98 31.17 22.18 6.35
CA GLY A 98 32.41 22.71 6.95
C GLY A 98 32.57 24.23 6.82
N LEU A 99 31.96 24.84 5.80
CA LEU A 99 31.93 26.29 5.58
C LEU A 99 30.59 26.93 5.98
N ARG A 100 29.58 26.13 6.32
CA ARG A 100 28.19 26.57 6.55
C ARG A 100 27.61 27.39 5.40
N ARG A 101 28.00 27.05 4.16
CA ARG A 101 27.51 27.70 2.94
C ARG A 101 26.64 26.75 2.14
N PHE A 102 25.71 27.31 1.39
CA PHE A 102 24.90 26.58 0.42
C PHE A 102 24.66 27.43 -0.83
N ALA A 103 24.37 26.77 -1.95
CA ALA A 103 23.98 27.37 -3.22
C ALA A 103 22.86 26.54 -3.85
N PHE A 104 22.06 27.16 -4.70
CA PHE A 104 21.08 26.48 -5.53
C PHE A 104 21.60 26.35 -6.96
N THR A 105 21.24 25.26 -7.65
CA THR A 105 21.46 25.16 -9.08
C THR A 105 20.45 26.01 -9.87
N ASP A 106 20.92 26.61 -10.96
CA ASP A 106 20.11 27.41 -11.87
C ASP A 106 19.31 26.55 -12.88
N VAL A 107 18.67 27.20 -13.85
CA VAL A 107 17.90 26.53 -14.91
C VAL A 107 18.73 25.61 -15.81
N ASN A 108 20.05 25.77 -15.82
CA ASN A 108 21.00 24.95 -16.55
C ASN A 108 21.72 23.95 -15.62
N GLY A 109 21.25 23.77 -14.38
CA GLY A 109 21.85 22.87 -13.41
C GLY A 109 23.18 23.36 -12.83
N ARG A 110 23.55 24.63 -13.07
CA ARG A 110 24.85 25.19 -12.65
C ARG A 110 24.75 25.87 -11.31
N PHE A 111 25.82 25.79 -10.52
CA PHE A 111 25.96 26.49 -9.25
C PHE A 111 27.34 27.12 -9.13
N PHE A 112 27.49 28.09 -8.23
CA PHE A 112 28.78 28.67 -7.90
C PHE A 112 28.88 29.14 -6.44
N PHE A 113 30.10 29.16 -5.91
CA PHE A 113 30.49 29.78 -4.65
C PHE A 113 31.63 30.75 -4.91
N THR A 114 31.50 32.00 -4.45
CA THR A 114 32.60 32.98 -4.47
C THR A 114 33.48 32.81 -3.23
N ASP A 115 34.75 33.20 -3.31
CA ASP A 115 35.69 33.17 -2.17
C ASP A 115 35.77 31.78 -1.52
N PHE A 116 35.84 30.74 -2.34
CA PHE A 116 35.87 29.35 -1.90
C PHE A 116 37.32 28.92 -1.63
N PRO A 117 37.64 28.44 -0.41
CA PRO A 117 39.00 28.05 -0.05
C PRO A 117 39.42 26.73 -0.72
N GLU A 118 40.65 26.67 -1.21
CA GLU A 118 41.25 25.43 -1.69
C GLU A 118 41.34 24.38 -0.58
N GLY A 119 41.07 23.11 -0.93
CA GLY A 119 41.14 22.00 0.01
C GLY A 119 40.12 20.91 -0.28
N THR A 120 40.11 19.89 0.59
CA THR A 120 39.13 18.81 0.54
C THR A 120 37.94 19.16 1.43
N TRP A 121 36.75 19.25 0.83
CA TRP A 121 35.52 19.62 1.51
C TRP A 121 34.46 18.55 1.33
N GLU A 122 33.69 18.31 2.38
CA GLU A 122 32.47 17.52 2.29
C GLU A 122 31.37 18.34 1.59
N ILE A 123 30.80 17.76 0.54
CA ILE A 123 29.71 18.34 -0.24
C ILE A 123 28.49 17.43 -0.12
N ILE A 124 27.34 18.04 0.20
CA ILE A 124 26.03 17.38 0.27
C ILE A 124 25.14 18.03 -0.78
N VAL A 125 24.55 17.22 -1.67
CA VAL A 125 23.61 17.68 -2.69
C VAL A 125 22.25 17.05 -2.47
N GLU A 126 21.23 17.90 -2.32
CA GLU A 126 19.85 17.50 -2.05
C GLU A 126 18.89 18.08 -3.09
N HIS A 127 17.91 17.28 -3.52
CA HIS A 127 16.79 17.73 -4.33
C HIS A 127 15.58 16.82 -4.08
N LEU A 128 14.36 17.38 -4.06
CA LEU A 128 13.15 16.57 -3.91
C LEU A 128 13.00 15.58 -5.08
N GLY A 129 12.80 14.30 -4.77
CA GLY A 129 12.68 13.26 -5.78
C GLY A 129 14.01 12.73 -6.33
N TYR A 130 15.14 13.06 -5.69
CA TYR A 130 16.45 12.45 -5.95
C TYR A 130 17.07 11.93 -4.65
N ASN A 131 17.95 10.95 -4.77
CA ASN A 131 18.79 10.51 -3.66
C ASN A 131 19.75 11.63 -3.26
N THR A 132 19.91 11.85 -1.94
CA THR A 132 20.96 12.72 -1.42
C THR A 132 22.33 12.15 -1.79
N VAL A 133 23.20 13.01 -2.31
CA VAL A 133 24.59 12.65 -2.61
C VAL A 133 25.51 13.34 -1.62
N GLU A 134 26.37 12.57 -0.96
CA GLU A 134 27.33 13.08 0.04
C GLU A 134 28.73 12.55 -0.29
N GLY A 135 29.74 13.40 -0.21
CA GLY A 135 31.12 12.99 -0.45
C GLY A 135 32.16 14.07 -0.23
N ALA A 136 33.39 13.64 0.06
CA ALA A 136 34.54 14.53 0.12
C ALA A 136 35.09 14.80 -1.29
N VAL A 137 35.21 16.07 -1.65
CA VAL A 137 35.72 16.53 -2.95
C VAL A 137 36.92 17.45 -2.71
N THR A 138 38.03 17.18 -3.40
CA THR A 138 39.19 18.08 -3.42
C THR A 138 38.94 19.18 -4.45
N VAL A 139 38.82 20.41 -3.97
CA VAL A 139 38.55 21.59 -4.79
C VAL A 139 39.80 22.45 -4.85
N ALA A 140 40.20 22.83 -6.06
CA ALA A 140 41.34 23.70 -6.36
C ALA A 140 40.96 24.67 -7.49
N GLU A 141 41.72 25.76 -7.65
CA GLU A 141 41.45 26.75 -8.68
C GLU A 141 41.46 26.10 -10.09
N GLY A 142 40.40 26.37 -10.88
CA GLY A 142 40.22 25.81 -12.22
C GLY A 142 39.49 24.46 -12.27
N ASN A 143 39.30 23.77 -11.14
CA ASN A 143 38.55 22.51 -11.08
C ASN A 143 37.07 22.76 -10.76
N GLY A 144 36.19 22.34 -11.67
CA GLY A 144 34.73 22.36 -11.46
C GLY A 144 34.20 21.00 -10.97
N LEU A 145 33.04 21.01 -10.33
CA LEU A 145 32.33 19.79 -9.94
C LEU A 145 31.27 19.43 -10.98
N PHE A 146 31.31 18.20 -11.49
CA PHE A 146 30.24 17.63 -12.29
C PHE A 146 29.64 16.44 -11.55
N LEU A 147 28.34 16.50 -11.24
CA LEU A 147 27.67 15.50 -10.42
C LEU A 147 26.40 14.97 -11.11
N ARG A 148 26.20 13.66 -11.06
CA ARG A 148 24.96 13.01 -11.49
C ARG A 148 24.14 12.60 -10.27
N MET A 149 22.87 13.04 -10.21
CA MET A 149 21.93 12.62 -9.18
C MET A 149 21.06 11.46 -9.69
N THR A 150 20.78 10.48 -8.83
CA THR A 150 19.89 9.37 -9.16
C THR A 150 18.48 9.69 -8.67
N PRO A 151 17.45 9.71 -9.54
CA PRO A 151 16.06 9.89 -9.13
C PRO A 151 15.64 8.90 -8.04
N ASP A 152 14.91 9.40 -7.05
CA ASP A 152 14.27 8.62 -5.99
C ASP A 152 12.77 8.99 -5.94
N PRO A 153 11.94 8.40 -6.81
CA PRO A 153 10.52 8.69 -6.82
C PRO A 153 9.88 8.14 -5.56
N VAL A 154 9.36 9.02 -4.71
CA VAL A 154 8.54 8.64 -3.55
C VAL A 154 7.27 7.94 -4.05
N ALA A 155 7.24 6.62 -3.97
CA ALA A 155 6.03 5.84 -4.23
C ALA A 155 5.04 6.05 -3.07
N LEU A 156 4.00 6.84 -3.30
CA LEU A 156 2.92 7.01 -2.34
C LEU A 156 2.08 5.73 -2.28
N GLU A 157 1.91 5.16 -1.09
CA GLU A 157 0.91 4.10 -0.87
C GLU A 157 -0.50 4.69 -1.12
N GLY A 158 -1.27 4.03 -1.98
CA GLY A 158 -2.64 4.43 -2.23
C GLY A 158 -3.51 4.17 -1.00
N PHE A 159 -4.21 5.19 -0.50
CA PHE A 159 -5.25 5.00 0.50
C PHE A 159 -6.56 4.58 -0.20
N GLU A 160 -7.11 3.41 0.12
CA GLU A 160 -8.43 3.00 -0.35
C GLU A 160 -9.51 3.57 0.58
N VAL A 161 -10.35 4.46 0.05
CA VAL A 161 -11.52 4.98 0.78
C VAL A 161 -12.65 3.97 0.64
N LEU A 162 -12.90 3.19 1.68
CA LEU A 162 -14.05 2.28 1.73
C LEU A 162 -15.30 3.03 2.23
N THR A 163 -16.35 3.03 1.40
CA THR A 163 -17.67 3.51 1.84
C THR A 163 -18.32 2.53 2.82
N ARG A 164 -19.33 2.98 3.56
CA ARG A 164 -20.12 2.10 4.43
C ARG A 164 -20.76 0.98 3.60
N SER A 165 -21.29 1.31 2.43
CA SER A 165 -21.92 0.39 1.50
C SER A 165 -20.94 -0.64 0.95
N ASP A 166 -19.71 -0.23 0.60
CA ASP A 166 -18.67 -1.15 0.17
C ASP A 166 -18.36 -2.18 1.26
N ARG A 167 -18.26 -1.74 2.53
CA ARG A 167 -18.06 -2.65 3.67
C ARG A 167 -19.23 -3.63 3.82
N LEU A 168 -20.47 -3.14 3.81
CA LEU A 168 -21.67 -3.97 3.95
C LEU A 168 -21.79 -5.02 2.84
N LEU A 169 -21.56 -4.63 1.59
CA LEU A 169 -21.58 -5.54 0.45
C LEU A 169 -20.41 -6.53 0.50
N ALA A 170 -19.21 -6.11 0.92
CA ALA A 170 -18.07 -7.01 1.11
C ALA A 170 -18.36 -8.05 2.19
N GLU A 171 -18.87 -7.65 3.36
CA GLU A 171 -19.28 -8.55 4.44
C GLU A 171 -20.38 -9.53 4.00
N ARG A 172 -21.32 -9.08 3.15
CA ARG A 172 -22.35 -9.95 2.56
C ARG A 172 -21.72 -11.03 1.70
N ARG A 173 -20.80 -10.65 0.79
CA ARG A 173 -20.10 -11.60 -0.09
C ARG A 173 -19.27 -12.60 0.69
N GLN A 174 -18.57 -12.16 1.74
CA GLN A 174 -17.74 -13.04 2.57
C GLN A 174 -18.54 -14.06 3.38
N ARG A 175 -19.75 -13.71 3.82
CA ARG A 175 -20.64 -14.61 4.57
C ARG A 175 -21.46 -15.53 3.66
N PHE A 176 -21.45 -15.27 2.35
CA PHE A 176 -22.17 -16.09 1.38
C PHE A 176 -21.26 -17.25 0.93
N PRO A 177 -21.72 -18.51 0.94
CA PRO A 177 -20.87 -19.68 0.75
C PRO A 177 -20.77 -20.06 -0.72
N PHE A 178 -21.60 -19.44 -1.57
CA PHE A 178 -21.55 -19.60 -3.00
C PHE A 178 -20.63 -18.53 -3.55
N ARG A 179 -20.03 -18.84 -4.71
CA ARG A 179 -19.16 -17.89 -5.38
C ARG A 179 -19.98 -16.67 -5.78
N VAL A 180 -19.49 -15.48 -5.42
CA VAL A 180 -20.02 -14.22 -5.91
C VAL A 180 -19.01 -13.60 -6.86
N THR A 181 -19.35 -13.51 -8.14
CA THR A 181 -18.56 -12.79 -9.13
C THR A 181 -19.00 -11.33 -9.13
N ARG A 182 -18.17 -10.45 -8.56
CA ARG A 182 -18.40 -9.00 -8.54
C ARG A 182 -17.99 -8.38 -9.86
N ILE A 183 -18.91 -7.66 -10.48
CA ILE A 183 -18.65 -6.71 -11.57
C ILE A 183 -18.60 -5.33 -10.90
N SER A 184 -17.39 -4.83 -10.69
CA SER A 184 -17.11 -3.64 -9.89
C SER A 184 -17.48 -2.33 -10.63
N PRO A 185 -17.58 -1.20 -9.91
CA PRO A 185 -17.78 0.11 -10.53
C PRO A 185 -16.68 0.44 -11.56
N THR A 186 -15.43 0.07 -11.27
CA THR A 186 -14.29 0.27 -12.18
C THR A 186 -14.39 -0.60 -13.44
N MET A 187 -14.85 -1.85 -13.33
CA MET A 187 -15.11 -2.70 -14.48
C MET A 187 -16.25 -2.15 -15.35
N LEU A 188 -17.32 -1.63 -14.74
CA LEU A 188 -18.44 -1.01 -15.46
C LEU A 188 -18.00 0.26 -16.20
N ALA A 189 -17.22 1.11 -15.52
CA ALA A 189 -16.70 2.35 -16.10
C ALA A 189 -15.77 2.10 -17.29
N ASN A 190 -14.88 1.10 -17.18
CA ASN A 190 -13.91 0.75 -18.21
C ASN A 190 -14.47 -0.19 -19.31
N ALA A 191 -15.73 -0.61 -19.19
CA ALA A 191 -16.34 -1.49 -20.18
C ALA A 191 -16.60 -0.74 -21.49
N ILE A 192 -16.18 -1.35 -22.60
CA ILE A 192 -16.40 -0.84 -23.96
C ILE A 192 -17.90 -0.77 -24.29
N SER A 193 -18.68 -1.77 -23.87
CA SER A 193 -20.13 -1.79 -24.08
C SER A 193 -20.85 -0.78 -23.19
N ALA A 194 -21.88 -0.13 -23.71
CA ALA A 194 -22.85 0.64 -22.92
C ALA A 194 -23.96 -0.25 -22.32
N ASP A 195 -24.23 -1.40 -22.95
CA ASP A 195 -25.26 -2.34 -22.51
C ASP A 195 -24.78 -3.20 -21.32
N PRO A 196 -25.43 -3.11 -20.15
CA PRO A 196 -25.08 -3.90 -18.97
C PRO A 196 -25.17 -5.41 -19.19
N THR A 197 -26.07 -5.89 -20.06
CA THR A 197 -26.21 -7.32 -20.31
C THR A 197 -24.98 -7.90 -21.03
N ALA A 198 -24.44 -7.17 -22.00
CA ALA A 198 -23.19 -7.52 -22.66
C ALA A 198 -22.00 -7.52 -21.68
N ILE A 199 -21.94 -6.55 -20.77
CA ILE A 199 -20.91 -6.49 -19.71
C ILE A 199 -21.04 -7.70 -18.79
N PHE A 200 -22.26 -8.01 -18.35
CA PHE A 200 -22.54 -9.17 -17.51
C PHE A 200 -22.14 -10.48 -18.20
N ARG A 201 -22.56 -10.70 -19.45
CA ARG A 201 -22.22 -11.91 -20.22
C ARG A 201 -20.72 -12.12 -20.34
N ARG A 202 -19.96 -11.04 -20.57
CA ARG A 202 -18.50 -11.10 -20.69
C ARG A 202 -17.79 -11.47 -19.39
N ASN A 203 -18.30 -11.00 -18.25
CA ASN A 203 -17.62 -11.11 -16.96
C ASN A 203 -18.19 -12.20 -16.04
N SER A 204 -19.34 -12.79 -16.37
CA SER A 204 -20.01 -13.81 -15.54
C SER A 204 -19.28 -15.15 -15.47
N MET A 205 -18.32 -15.40 -16.37
CA MET A 205 -17.64 -16.70 -16.54
C MET A 205 -18.62 -17.89 -16.61
N SER A 206 -19.83 -17.64 -17.10
CA SER A 206 -20.92 -18.60 -17.13
C SER A 206 -21.41 -18.77 -18.57
N TYR A 207 -21.72 -20.00 -18.97
CA TYR A 207 -22.31 -20.23 -20.28
C TYR A 207 -23.79 -19.83 -20.22
N ILE A 208 -24.10 -18.68 -20.81
CA ILE A 208 -25.46 -18.11 -20.83
C ILE A 208 -26.01 -18.18 -22.24
N SER A 209 -27.14 -18.84 -22.40
CA SER A 209 -27.86 -18.97 -23.67
C SER A 209 -29.36 -18.77 -23.44
N ALA A 210 -30.13 -18.74 -24.53
CA ALA A 210 -31.58 -18.92 -24.43
C ALA A 210 -31.88 -20.22 -23.66
N CYS A 211 -32.89 -20.18 -22.80
CA CYS A 211 -33.35 -21.36 -22.08
C CYS A 211 -33.81 -22.43 -23.08
N PRO A 212 -33.46 -23.71 -22.86
CA PRO A 212 -33.97 -24.81 -23.67
C PRO A 212 -35.47 -24.96 -23.41
N THR A 213 -36.30 -24.36 -24.25
CA THR A 213 -37.75 -24.56 -24.24
C THR A 213 -38.08 -25.79 -25.09
N ARG A 214 -39.09 -26.58 -24.68
CA ARG A 214 -39.96 -27.21 -25.67
C ARG A 214 -40.98 -26.12 -26.04
N PRO A 215 -40.95 -25.53 -27.24
CA PRO A 215 -41.88 -24.47 -27.57
C PRO A 215 -43.29 -25.04 -27.54
N THR A 216 -44.11 -24.64 -26.56
CA THR A 216 -45.50 -25.09 -26.45
C THR A 216 -46.47 -24.12 -27.12
N ARG A 217 -46.04 -22.87 -27.38
CA ARG A 217 -46.83 -21.86 -28.10
C ARG A 217 -45.92 -20.96 -28.95
N ALA A 218 -46.46 -20.52 -30.08
CA ALA A 218 -45.83 -19.58 -31.01
C ALA A 218 -45.71 -18.13 -30.46
N THR A 219 -45.95 -17.89 -29.17
CA THR A 219 -45.84 -16.57 -28.51
C THR A 219 -44.58 -16.43 -27.65
N ASP A 220 -43.70 -17.44 -27.64
CA ASP A 220 -42.49 -17.51 -26.80
C ASP A 220 -41.32 -16.66 -27.36
N TRP A 221 -41.62 -15.53 -28.02
CA TRP A 221 -40.65 -14.66 -28.72
C TRP A 221 -39.61 -13.99 -27.81
N MET A 222 -39.79 -14.09 -26.49
CA MET A 222 -38.78 -13.77 -25.48
C MET A 222 -38.46 -15.04 -24.71
N THR A 223 -37.71 -15.95 -25.33
CA THR A 223 -37.10 -17.05 -24.57
C THR A 223 -36.21 -16.44 -23.49
N PRO A 224 -36.45 -16.72 -22.21
CA PRO A 224 -35.65 -16.16 -21.14
C PRO A 224 -34.20 -16.65 -21.24
N ASP A 225 -33.28 -15.86 -20.70
CA ASP A 225 -31.89 -16.29 -20.60
C ASP A 225 -31.69 -17.27 -19.45
N CYS A 226 -30.94 -18.33 -19.74
CA CYS A 226 -30.55 -19.36 -18.80
C CYS A 226 -29.03 -19.39 -18.66
N VAL A 227 -28.59 -19.67 -17.43
CA VAL A 227 -27.25 -20.21 -17.21
C VAL A 227 -27.30 -21.72 -17.39
N MET A 228 -26.42 -22.23 -18.22
CA MET A 228 -26.26 -23.66 -18.46
C MET A 228 -25.33 -24.25 -17.41
N LYS A 229 -25.73 -25.38 -16.84
CA LYS A 229 -25.00 -26.11 -15.80
C LYS A 229 -24.87 -27.58 -16.19
N SER A 230 -23.96 -28.30 -15.53
CA SER A 230 -23.91 -29.76 -15.65
C SER A 230 -25.24 -30.33 -15.15
N GLY A 231 -25.98 -31.00 -16.05
CA GLY A 231 -27.28 -31.60 -15.73
C GLY A 231 -28.52 -30.72 -15.96
N GLY A 232 -28.40 -29.50 -16.50
CA GLY A 232 -29.58 -28.72 -16.85
C GLY A 232 -29.34 -27.24 -17.16
N ALA A 233 -30.44 -26.50 -17.30
CA ALA A 233 -30.45 -25.05 -17.50
C ALA A 233 -31.27 -24.40 -16.39
N ALA A 234 -30.80 -23.28 -15.85
CA ALA A 234 -31.49 -22.51 -14.83
C ALA A 234 -31.75 -21.08 -15.33
N ARG A 235 -33.00 -20.63 -15.23
CA ARG A 235 -33.40 -19.28 -15.62
C ARG A 235 -32.69 -18.26 -14.73
N ILE A 236 -32.13 -17.21 -15.35
CA ILE A 236 -31.48 -16.15 -14.60
C ILE A 236 -32.54 -15.27 -13.93
N SER A 237 -32.49 -15.18 -12.61
CA SER A 237 -33.28 -14.25 -11.81
C SER A 237 -32.47 -12.98 -11.58
N ILE A 238 -33.05 -11.82 -11.91
CA ILE A 238 -32.37 -10.53 -11.74
C ILE A 238 -33.05 -9.78 -10.60
N TYR A 239 -32.26 -9.18 -9.73
CA TYR A 239 -32.71 -8.29 -8.66
C TYR A 239 -32.11 -6.90 -8.90
N LEU A 240 -32.92 -5.85 -8.78
CA LEU A 240 -32.48 -4.46 -8.77
C LEU A 240 -32.72 -3.89 -7.39
N ASP A 241 -31.66 -3.45 -6.72
CA ASP A 241 -31.75 -2.82 -5.41
C ASP A 241 -32.53 -3.68 -4.39
N GLU A 242 -32.22 -4.98 -4.36
CA GLU A 242 -32.90 -6.05 -3.60
C GLU A 242 -34.28 -6.50 -4.10
N PHE A 243 -34.90 -5.81 -5.06
CA PHE A 243 -36.22 -6.19 -5.57
C PHE A 243 -36.14 -7.07 -6.83
N PRO A 244 -36.95 -8.15 -6.93
CA PRO A 244 -36.94 -9.00 -8.11
C PRO A 244 -37.42 -8.24 -9.35
N MET A 245 -36.67 -8.36 -10.45
CA MET A 245 -36.96 -7.76 -11.74
C MET A 245 -37.52 -8.80 -12.72
N ALA A 246 -38.82 -8.74 -13.00
CA ALA A 246 -39.52 -9.73 -13.81
C ALA A 246 -39.08 -9.79 -15.29
N GLY A 247 -38.62 -8.67 -15.85
CA GLY A 247 -38.25 -8.58 -17.27
C GLY A 247 -36.85 -9.09 -17.63
N GLY A 248 -36.12 -9.65 -16.66
CA GLY A 248 -34.82 -10.29 -16.90
C GLY A 248 -33.84 -9.40 -17.66
N MET A 249 -33.08 -10.00 -18.58
CA MET A 249 -32.03 -9.30 -19.33
C MET A 249 -32.57 -8.14 -20.18
N THR A 250 -33.78 -8.25 -20.74
CA THR A 250 -34.38 -7.18 -21.55
C THR A 250 -34.62 -5.91 -20.75
N HIS A 251 -35.03 -6.03 -19.48
CA HIS A 251 -35.16 -4.85 -18.61
C HIS A 251 -33.81 -4.36 -18.13
N LEU A 252 -32.85 -5.26 -17.88
CA LEU A 252 -31.48 -4.86 -17.53
C LEU A 252 -30.81 -4.07 -18.66
N SER A 253 -31.01 -4.45 -19.93
CA SER A 253 -30.46 -3.71 -21.08
C SER A 253 -31.05 -2.31 -21.24
N ALA A 254 -32.24 -2.06 -20.67
CA ALA A 254 -32.87 -0.75 -20.68
C ALA A 254 -32.32 0.21 -19.61
N ILE A 255 -31.51 -0.28 -18.67
CA ILE A 255 -30.89 0.52 -17.62
C ILE A 255 -29.53 1.02 -18.12
N PRO A 256 -29.27 2.34 -18.19
CA PRO A 256 -27.95 2.86 -18.52
C PRO A 256 -26.90 2.36 -17.51
N LYS A 257 -25.73 1.90 -18.00
CA LYS A 257 -24.66 1.40 -17.12
C LYS A 257 -24.18 2.47 -16.12
N GLU A 258 -24.34 3.74 -16.46
CA GLU A 258 -23.97 4.89 -15.63
C GLU A 258 -24.79 4.94 -14.33
N LEU A 259 -26.02 4.42 -14.33
CA LEU A 259 -26.86 4.34 -13.13
C LEU A 259 -26.51 3.14 -12.25
N ILE A 260 -25.79 2.16 -12.79
CA ILE A 260 -25.39 0.95 -12.07
C ILE A 260 -24.07 1.23 -11.34
N HIS A 261 -24.06 0.99 -10.03
CA HIS A 261 -22.85 1.02 -9.23
C HIS A 261 -22.05 -0.28 -9.38
N SER A 262 -22.71 -1.42 -9.19
CA SER A 262 -22.08 -2.73 -9.26
C SER A 262 -23.09 -3.84 -9.51
N MET A 263 -22.62 -4.97 -10.02
CA MET A 263 -23.43 -6.18 -10.15
C MET A 263 -22.73 -7.35 -9.47
N ASP A 264 -23.50 -8.17 -8.76
CA ASP A 264 -23.03 -9.38 -8.11
C ASP A 264 -23.73 -10.59 -8.74
N TRP A 265 -22.94 -11.47 -9.36
CA TRP A 265 -23.41 -12.68 -9.99
C TRP A 265 -23.20 -13.90 -9.09
N ILE A 266 -24.27 -14.68 -8.89
CA ILE A 266 -24.28 -15.90 -8.11
C ILE A 266 -24.67 -17.06 -9.04
N PRO A 267 -23.69 -17.72 -9.68
CA PRO A 267 -23.95 -18.81 -10.62
C PRO A 267 -24.76 -19.95 -10.00
N GLU A 268 -24.46 -20.34 -8.77
CA GLU A 268 -25.07 -21.48 -8.08
C GLU A 268 -26.59 -21.30 -7.93
N LYS A 269 -27.05 -20.07 -7.68
CA LYS A 269 -28.47 -19.69 -7.60
C LYS A 269 -29.07 -19.20 -8.93
N ALA A 270 -28.25 -19.06 -9.98
CA ALA A 270 -28.65 -18.39 -11.23
C ALA A 270 -29.20 -16.97 -10.96
N GLU A 271 -28.55 -16.23 -10.06
CA GLU A 271 -29.06 -14.96 -9.54
C GLU A 271 -28.08 -13.82 -9.83
N LEU A 272 -28.57 -12.76 -10.47
CA LEU A 272 -27.84 -11.53 -10.73
C LEU A 272 -28.42 -10.41 -9.88
N ARG A 273 -27.65 -9.87 -8.94
CA ARG A 273 -28.03 -8.69 -8.17
C ARG A 273 -27.38 -7.45 -8.76
N VAL A 274 -28.18 -6.44 -9.05
CA VAL A 274 -27.78 -5.17 -9.63
C VAL A 274 -28.06 -4.08 -8.61
N TYR A 275 -27.03 -3.28 -8.30
CA TYR A 275 -27.16 -2.17 -7.36
C TYR A 275 -26.98 -0.85 -8.10
N THR A 276 -27.98 0.02 -8.00
CA THR A 276 -27.93 1.37 -8.56
C THR A 276 -27.12 2.30 -7.66
N ARG A 277 -26.57 3.36 -8.25
CA ARG A 277 -25.87 4.41 -7.48
C ARG A 277 -26.79 5.06 -6.44
N ALA A 278 -28.05 5.29 -6.78
CA ALA A 278 -29.04 5.86 -5.87
C ALA A 278 -29.32 4.96 -4.66
N PHE A 279 -29.33 3.64 -4.85
CA PHE A 279 -29.47 2.70 -3.74
C PHE A 279 -28.24 2.67 -2.84
N ILE A 280 -27.04 2.64 -3.43
CA ILE A 280 -25.78 2.70 -2.66
C ILE A 280 -25.71 3.98 -1.82
N GLN A 281 -26.08 5.12 -2.39
CA GLN A 281 -26.14 6.38 -1.64
C GLN A 281 -27.09 6.27 -0.42
N ARG A 282 -28.28 5.71 -0.60
CA ARG A 282 -29.22 5.50 0.50
C ARG A 282 -28.73 4.50 1.55
N LEU A 283 -27.94 3.49 1.17
CA LEU A 283 -27.29 2.58 2.10
C LEU A 283 -26.22 3.29 2.94
N ASP A 284 -25.42 4.18 2.33
CA ASP A 284 -24.43 4.98 3.03
C ASP A 284 -25.08 5.91 4.06
N GLU A 285 -26.15 6.60 3.64
CA GLU A 285 -26.98 7.45 4.50
C GLU A 285 -27.71 6.65 5.61
N GLY A 286 -27.76 5.32 5.51
CA GLY A 286 -28.45 4.44 6.45
C GLY A 286 -29.97 4.44 6.33
N ALA A 287 -30.50 4.99 5.23
CA ALA A 287 -31.92 5.00 4.93
C ALA A 287 -32.45 3.62 4.50
N TYR A 288 -31.55 2.71 4.10
CA TYR A 288 -31.87 1.33 3.69
C TYR A 288 -30.94 0.31 4.32
N SER A 289 -31.38 -0.95 4.34
CA SER A 289 -30.58 -2.12 4.72
C SER A 289 -30.58 -3.15 3.60
N LEU A 290 -29.47 -3.88 3.46
CA LEU A 290 -29.40 -5.04 2.57
C LEU A 290 -30.30 -6.15 3.10
N GLU A 291 -31.11 -6.74 2.24
CA GLU A 291 -31.88 -7.93 2.58
C GLU A 291 -30.92 -9.12 2.78
N PRO A 292 -31.15 -9.98 3.80
CA PRO A 292 -30.40 -11.22 3.94
C PRO A 292 -30.55 -12.06 2.67
N LEU A 293 -29.46 -12.68 2.19
CA LEU A 293 -29.57 -13.71 1.16
C LEU A 293 -30.18 -14.94 1.82
N ILE A 294 -31.51 -15.00 1.83
CA ILE A 294 -32.22 -16.10 2.47
C ILE A 294 -31.91 -17.40 1.69
N TRP A 295 -31.69 -18.46 2.45
CA TRP A 295 -31.40 -19.79 1.96
C TRP A 295 -32.73 -20.52 1.83
N GLN A 296 -33.28 -20.53 0.62
CA GLN A 296 -34.37 -21.41 0.26
C GLN A 296 -33.84 -22.48 -0.69
#